data_AF-A0A522M016-F1
#
_entry.id   AF-A0A522M016-F1
#
_cell.length_a   1.000
_cell.length_b   1.000
_cell.length_c   1.000
_cell.angle_alpha   90.00
_cell.angle_beta   90.00
_cell.angle_gamma   90.00
#
_symmetry.space_group_name_H-M   'P 1'
#
loop_
_entity.id
_entity.type
_entity.pdbx_description
1 polymer ?
#
loop_
_entity_poly.entity_id
_entity_poly.type
_entity_poly.pdbx_seq_one_letter_code
_entity_poly.pdbx_strand_id
1 'polypeptide(L)'
;MGRRVAYGHDGRSVTLTDVILRHGGEAQESRDAFAALGDEKRAAVLAFLRSLVLFPPDDTASNLDPGDPRTPLFPQFGHGSIKLTVLFNDPSEKE
;
A
#
# COMPACT_ATOMS: atom_id res chain seq x y z
N MET A 1 -10.17 7.54 -12.04
CA MET A 1 -10.11 8.20 -10.71
C MET A 1 -9.63 7.15 -9.71
N GLY A 2 -8.31 7.07 -9.49
CA GLY A 2 -7.70 6.05 -8.63
C GLY A 2 -8.10 6.26 -7.16
N ARG A 3 -8.63 5.22 -6.53
CA ARG A 3 -9.11 5.28 -5.16
C ARG A 3 -7.90 5.14 -4.25
N ARG A 4 -7.25 6.28 -3.90
CA ARG A 4 -6.15 6.36 -2.92
C ARG A 4 -6.39 5.35 -1.81
N VAL A 5 -5.62 4.26 -1.81
CA VAL A 5 -5.80 3.22 -0.79
C VAL A 5 -5.35 3.83 0.53
N ALA A 6 -6.31 4.05 1.40
CA ALA A 6 -6.06 4.53 2.73
C ALA A 6 -5.44 3.40 3.58
N TYR A 7 -4.50 3.77 4.43
CA TYR A 7 -3.82 2.90 5.36
C TYR A 7 -4.79 2.42 6.46
N GLY A 8 -4.45 1.28 7.07
CA GLY A 8 -5.23 0.63 8.10
C GLY A 8 -6.36 -0.25 7.53
N HIS A 9 -6.77 -1.25 8.31
CA HIS A 9 -7.78 -2.24 7.89
C HIS A 9 -9.14 -1.64 7.54
N ASP A 10 -9.44 -0.42 8.02
CA ASP A 10 -10.70 0.27 7.76
C ASP A 10 -10.63 1.28 6.62
N GLY A 11 -9.45 1.49 6.01
CA GLY A 11 -9.27 2.37 4.87
C GLY A 11 -9.64 3.82 5.14
N ARG A 12 -9.42 4.33 6.36
CA ARG A 12 -9.74 5.73 6.70
C ARG A 12 -8.51 6.63 6.86
N SER A 13 -7.31 6.08 6.97
CA SER A 13 -6.09 6.88 7.13
C SER A 13 -5.49 7.23 5.78
N VAL A 14 -5.45 8.51 5.42
CA VAL A 14 -4.91 8.93 4.13
C VAL A 14 -3.36 8.97 4.15
N THR A 15 -2.77 9.04 5.34
CA THR A 15 -1.31 9.07 5.52
C THR A 15 -0.80 8.03 6.53
N LEU A 16 0.51 7.72 6.43
CA LEU A 16 1.22 6.92 7.43
C LEU A 16 1.19 7.55 8.83
N THR A 17 1.19 8.89 8.91
CA THR A 17 1.04 9.55 10.21
C THR A 17 -0.33 9.27 10.81
N ASP A 18 -1.39 9.45 10.03
CA ASP A 18 -2.76 9.27 10.52
C ASP A 18 -2.99 7.82 10.98
N VAL A 19 -2.46 6.84 10.24
CA VAL A 19 -2.59 5.45 10.66
C VAL A 19 -1.81 5.17 11.93
N ILE A 20 -0.57 5.66 12.05
CA ILE A 20 0.23 5.48 13.28
C ILE A 20 -0.52 6.07 14.48
N LEU A 21 -1.01 7.31 14.37
CA LEU A 21 -1.70 8.00 15.46
C LEU A 21 -3.05 7.39 15.85
N ARG A 22 -3.65 6.54 15.01
CA ARG A 22 -4.91 5.84 15.30
C ARG A 22 -4.72 4.46 15.94
N HIS A 23 -3.50 3.94 15.98
CA HIS A 23 -3.23 2.68 16.67
C HIS A 23 -3.52 2.81 18.17
N GLY A 24 -3.75 1.69 18.85
CA GLY A 24 -4.00 1.60 20.29
C GLY A 24 -3.80 0.16 20.77
N GLY A 25 -4.21 -0.15 21.99
CA GLY A 25 -4.04 -1.49 22.56
C GLY A 25 -2.56 -1.87 22.64
N GLU A 26 -2.17 -2.97 22.00
CA GLU A 26 -0.78 -3.45 21.98
C GLU A 26 0.18 -2.47 21.29
N ALA A 27 -0.30 -1.67 20.33
CA ALA A 27 0.52 -0.69 19.61
C ALA A 27 0.56 0.70 20.28
N GLN A 28 -0.06 0.86 21.45
CA GLN A 28 -0.17 2.12 22.17
C GLN A 28 1.22 2.72 22.48
N GLU A 29 2.13 1.93 23.01
CA GLU A 29 3.47 2.39 23.40
C GLU A 29 4.26 2.93 22.20
N SER A 30 4.27 2.20 21.09
CA SER A 30 4.96 2.63 19.86
C SER A 30 4.35 3.89 19.26
N ARG A 31 3.02 4.05 19.31
CA ARG A 31 2.36 5.29 18.89
C ARG A 31 2.78 6.46 19.77
N ASP A 32 2.77 6.30 21.09
CA ASP A 32 3.14 7.38 22.01
C ASP A 32 4.60 7.78 21.85
N ALA A 33 5.49 6.80 21.66
CA ALA A 33 6.89 7.04 21.33
C ALA A 33 7.04 7.85 20.03
N PHE A 34 6.30 7.49 18.97
CA PHE A 34 6.30 8.24 17.72
C PHE A 34 5.76 9.67 17.87
N ALA A 35 4.70 9.86 18.66
CA ALA A 35 4.11 11.18 18.92
C ALA A 35 5.04 12.10 19.73
N ALA A 36 5.91 11.52 20.57
CA ALA A 36 6.91 12.25 21.35
C ALA A 36 8.20 12.59 20.57
N LEU A 37 8.38 12.07 19.35
CA LEU A 37 9.55 12.39 18.52
C LEU A 37 9.51 13.84 18.04
N GLY A 38 10.68 14.47 18.00
CA GLY A 38 10.88 15.69 17.24
C GLY A 38 10.81 15.45 15.73
N ASP A 39 10.61 16.53 14.96
CA ASP A 39 10.29 16.48 13.53
C ASP A 39 11.30 15.68 12.69
N GLU A 40 12.60 15.85 12.92
CA GLU A 40 13.64 15.12 12.17
C GLU A 40 13.54 13.61 12.36
N LYS A 41 13.38 13.15 13.61
CA LYS A 41 13.27 11.72 13.91
C LYS A 41 11.96 11.14 13.36
N ARG A 42 10.87 11.91 13.44
CA ARG A 42 9.60 11.52 12.86
C ARG A 42 9.71 11.39 11.34
N ALA A 43 10.39 12.32 10.67
CA ALA A 43 10.65 12.25 9.24
C ALA A 43 11.47 11.02 8.85
N ALA A 44 12.50 10.67 9.65
CA ALA A 44 13.31 9.47 9.44
C ALA A 44 12.49 8.17 9.53
N VAL A 45 11.63 8.03 10.55
CA VAL A 45 10.73 6.88 10.68
C VAL A 45 9.79 6.78 9.48
N LEU A 46 9.19 7.90 9.07
CA LEU A 46 8.30 7.92 7.92
C LEU A 46 9.04 7.59 6.61
N ALA A 47 10.30 8.02 6.46
CA ALA A 47 11.12 7.69 5.30
C ALA A 47 11.42 6.19 5.25
N PHE A 48 11.79 5.59 6.38
CA PHE A 48 11.98 4.15 6.49
C PHE A 48 10.69 3.37 6.16
N LEU A 49 9.54 3.75 6.72
CA LEU A 49 8.28 3.06 6.42
C LEU A 49 7.90 3.16 4.93
N ARG A 50 8.20 4.29 4.29
CA ARG A 50 8.00 4.43 2.84
C ARG A 50 8.93 3.54 2.03
N SER A 51 10.17 3.27 2.48
CA SER A 51 11.07 2.36 1.75
C SER A 51 10.65 0.90 1.83
N LEU A 52 9.78 0.52 2.78
CA LEU A 52 9.20 -0.82 2.87
C LEU A 52 8.03 -1.02 1.89
N VAL A 53 7.49 0.08 1.34
CA VAL A 53 6.43 0.03 0.33
C VAL A 53 7.09 -0.13 -1.03
N LEU A 54 7.18 -1.37 -1.50
CA LEU A 54 7.71 -1.69 -2.83
C LEU A 54 6.83 -1.16 -3.96
N PHE A 55 5.51 -1.08 -3.75
CA PHE A 55 4.55 -0.58 -4.73
C PHE A 55 3.48 0.28 -4.05
N PRO A 56 3.12 1.44 -4.62
CA PRO A 56 1.92 2.15 -4.21
C PRO A 56 0.73 1.19 -4.22
N PRO A 57 -0.22 1.35 -3.30
CA PRO A 57 -1.28 0.36 -3.13
C PRO A 57 -2.24 0.29 -4.33
N ASP A 58 -2.26 1.31 -5.20
CA ASP A 58 -2.96 1.28 -6.49
C ASP A 58 -2.28 0.35 -7.51
N ASP A 59 -0.95 0.14 -7.40
CA ASP A 59 -0.11 -0.63 -8.34
C ASP A 59 0.28 -2.01 -7.77
N THR A 60 -0.46 -2.53 -6.80
CA THR A 60 -0.20 -3.90 -6.32
C THR A 60 -0.42 -4.91 -7.43
N ALA A 61 0.36 -6.00 -7.42
CA ALA A 61 0.33 -7.05 -8.43
C ALA A 61 -1.08 -7.58 -8.78
N SER A 62 -1.97 -7.60 -7.79
CA SER A 62 -3.36 -8.03 -7.91
C SER A 62 -4.30 -6.98 -8.55
N ASN A 63 -3.91 -5.71 -8.55
CA ASN A 63 -4.67 -4.60 -9.17
C ASN A 63 -4.32 -4.38 -10.64
N LEU A 64 -3.21 -4.95 -11.13
CA LEU A 64 -2.76 -4.79 -12.52
C LEU A 64 -3.62 -5.56 -13.54
N ASP A 65 -4.41 -6.53 -13.07
CA ASP A 65 -5.38 -7.26 -13.89
C ASP A 65 -6.54 -7.77 -13.02
N PRO A 66 -7.50 -6.89 -12.65
CA PRO A 66 -8.55 -7.18 -11.69
C PRO A 66 -9.66 -8.10 -12.24
N GLY A 67 -9.58 -8.52 -13.51
CA GLY A 67 -10.64 -9.23 -14.20
C GLY A 67 -11.81 -8.34 -14.63
N ASP A 68 -12.67 -8.87 -15.49
CA ASP A 68 -13.92 -8.20 -15.91
C ASP A 68 -15.13 -9.06 -15.50
N PRO A 69 -15.89 -8.65 -14.47
CA PRO A 69 -17.08 -9.35 -14.00
C PRO A 69 -18.19 -9.49 -15.05
N ARG A 70 -18.12 -8.75 -16.16
CA ARG A 70 -19.09 -8.82 -17.26
C ARG A 70 -18.74 -9.91 -18.28
N THR A 71 -17.62 -10.61 -18.09
CA THR A 71 -17.19 -11.70 -18.96
C THR A 71 -18.16 -12.89 -18.83
N PRO A 72 -18.64 -13.48 -19.94
CA PRO A 72 -19.41 -14.71 -19.88
C PRO A 72 -18.64 -15.80 -19.12
N LEU A 73 -19.32 -16.50 -18.21
CA LEU A 73 -18.73 -17.53 -17.34
C LEU A 73 -17.70 -16.99 -16.33
N PHE A 74 -17.84 -15.76 -15.85
CA PHE A 74 -17.13 -15.31 -14.64
C PHE A 74 -17.61 -16.10 -13.39
N PRO A 75 -16.73 -16.50 -12.45
CA PRO A 75 -15.28 -16.22 -12.37
C PRO A 75 -14.38 -17.30 -13.00
N GLN A 76 -14.94 -18.30 -13.66
CA GLN A 76 -14.13 -19.37 -14.30
C GLN A 76 -13.39 -18.87 -15.56
N PHE A 77 -13.88 -17.80 -16.20
CA PHE A 77 -13.18 -17.01 -17.22
C PHE A 77 -13.21 -15.52 -16.89
N GLY A 78 -12.14 -14.78 -17.21
CA GLY A 78 -12.06 -13.33 -17.01
C GLY A 78 -11.88 -12.88 -15.55
N HIS A 79 -11.42 -13.75 -14.66
CA HIS A 79 -11.22 -13.46 -13.22
C HIS A 79 -10.01 -12.57 -12.90
N GLY A 80 -9.24 -12.17 -13.90
CA GLY A 80 -8.00 -11.43 -13.69
C GLY A 80 -6.85 -12.33 -13.24
N SER A 81 -5.65 -11.81 -13.21
CA SER A 81 -4.44 -12.57 -12.89
C SER A 81 -3.43 -11.70 -12.16
N ILE A 82 -2.49 -12.33 -11.44
CA ILE A 82 -1.37 -11.57 -10.90
C ILE A 82 -0.36 -11.38 -12.05
N LYS A 83 -0.35 -10.19 -12.65
CA LYS A 83 0.58 -9.84 -13.74
C LYS A 83 1.97 -9.49 -13.20
N LEU A 84 2.66 -10.49 -12.65
CA LEU A 84 4.02 -10.35 -12.10
C LEU A 84 5.02 -9.83 -13.15
N THR A 85 4.84 -10.16 -14.43
CA THR A 85 5.76 -9.74 -15.50
C THR A 85 5.81 -8.21 -15.68
N VAL A 86 4.71 -7.50 -15.42
CA VAL A 86 4.67 -6.04 -15.45
C VAL A 86 5.46 -5.43 -14.29
N LEU A 87 5.65 -6.17 -13.19
CA LEU A 87 6.38 -5.71 -12.00
C LEU A 87 7.91 -5.84 -12.13
N PHE A 88 8.40 -6.74 -13.00
CA PHE A 88 9.83 -7.02 -13.15
C PHE A 88 10.41 -6.51 -14.47
N ASN A 89 9.61 -5.87 -15.31
CA ASN A 89 10.07 -5.31 -16.58
C ASN A 89 10.34 -3.81 -16.40
N ASP A 90 11.53 -3.48 -15.89
CA ASP A 90 12.01 -2.09 -15.84
C ASP A 90 12.56 -1.69 -17.22
N PRO A 91 11.91 -0.79 -17.98
CA PRO A 91 12.42 -0.34 -19.28
C PRO A 91 13.70 0.50 -19.17
N SER A 92 14.13 0.87 -17.96
CA SER A 92 15.37 1.60 -17.70
C SER A 92 16.57 0.69 -17.40
N GLU A 93 16.33 -0.60 -17.10
CA GLU A 93 17.38 -1.61 -17.08
C GLU A 93 17.69 -2.01 -18.53
N LYS A 94 18.90 -1.64 -18.99
CA LYS A 94 19.44 -2.17 -20.25
C LYS A 94 19.98 -3.56 -20.01
N GLU A 95 19.62 -4.49 -20.89
CA GLU A 95 20.22 -5.82 -21.03
C GLU A 95 21.74 -5.74 -21.29
#